data_AF-A0A661ITV4-F1
#
_entry.id   AF-A0A661ITV4-F1
#
_cell.length_a   1.000
_cell.length_b   1.000
_cell.length_c   1.000
_cell.angle_alpha   90.00
_cell.angle_beta   90.00
_cell.angle_gamma   90.00
#
_symmetry.space_group_name_H-M   'P 1'
#
loop_
_entity.id
_entity.type
_entity.pdbx_description
1 polymer ?
#
loop_
_entity_poly.entity_id
_entity_poly.type
_entity_poly.pdbx_seq_one_letter_code
_entity_poly.pdbx_strand_id
1 'polypeptide(L)'
;MYDIRYLFSNLRHILNFFRATKNKSDMKARMFELPAQGGFQLTEYVPSIEDYFDLSKEIACYSNIDEAEEIIKYYLKNNRKREKIKLNGIKKARENHMYKNRIEDFMIDLNRIKNDNE
;
A
#
# COMPACT_ATOMS: atom_id res chain seq x y z
N MET A 1 13.99 -5.16 18.05
CA MET A 1 13.54 -5.59 19.39
C MET A 1 14.20 -4.66 20.40
N TYR A 2 13.45 -3.82 21.12
CA TYR A 2 14.03 -2.90 22.10
C TYR A 2 14.41 -3.68 23.38
N ASP A 3 15.60 -3.43 23.93
CA ASP A 3 16.05 -4.00 25.21
C ASP A 3 15.23 -3.40 26.36
N ILE A 4 14.85 -4.21 27.34
CA ILE A 4 14.07 -3.79 28.51
C ILE A 4 14.80 -2.68 29.30
N ARG A 5 16.13 -2.72 29.34
CA ARG A 5 16.96 -1.69 29.99
C ARG A 5 16.86 -0.35 29.28
N TYR A 6 16.75 -0.37 27.95
CA TYR A 6 16.56 0.83 27.13
C TYR A 6 15.15 1.41 27.25
N LEU A 7 14.14 0.55 27.43
CA LEU A 7 12.77 1.00 27.67
C LEU A 7 12.65 1.69 29.05
N PHE A 8 13.26 1.12 30.09
CA PHE A 8 13.16 1.67 31.45
C PHE A 8 14.19 2.76 31.79
N SER A 9 15.15 3.05 30.91
CA SER A 9 16.16 4.10 31.15
C SER A 9 15.58 5.52 31.15
N ASN A 10 14.43 5.75 30.50
CA ASN A 10 13.77 7.05 30.48
C ASN A 10 12.26 6.90 30.24
N LEU A 11 11.45 7.63 31.02
CA LEU A 11 10.00 7.70 30.85
C LEU A 11 9.58 8.09 29.42
N ARG A 12 10.39 8.90 28.73
CA ARG A 12 10.18 9.27 27.33
C ARG A 12 10.30 8.09 26.37
N HIS A 13 11.15 7.10 26.65
CA HIS A 13 11.27 5.89 25.83
C HIS A 13 10.05 4.99 25.98
N ILE A 14 9.51 4.86 27.19
CA ILE A 14 8.24 4.16 27.47
C ILE A 14 7.09 4.85 26.72
N LEU A 15 6.96 6.17 26.84
CA LEU A 15 5.93 6.95 26.13
C LEU A 15 6.07 6.81 24.61
N ASN A 16 7.29 6.85 24.08
CA ASN A 16 7.54 6.66 22.66
C ASN A 16 7.26 5.22 22.20
N PHE A 17 7.51 4.21 23.03
CA PHE A 17 7.18 2.82 22.73
C PHE A 17 5.66 2.64 22.57
N PHE A 18 4.86 3.17 23.50
CA PHE A 18 3.40 3.18 23.40
C PHE A 18 2.86 4.04 22.26
N ARG A 19 3.59 5.07 21.81
CA ARG A 19 3.28 5.83 20.58
C ARG A 19 3.72 5.12 19.30
N ALA A 20 4.76 4.30 19.37
CA ALA A 20 5.36 3.58 18.25
C ALA A 20 4.62 2.30 17.90
N THR A 21 3.77 1.78 18.80
CA THR A 21 2.70 0.82 18.46
C THR A 21 1.66 1.51 17.58
N LYS A 22 2.07 1.84 16.36
CA LYS A 22 1.22 2.36 15.30
C LYS A 22 0.44 1.17 14.76
N ASN A 23 -0.70 0.87 15.38
CA ASN A 23 -1.61 -0.21 14.99
C ASN A 23 -2.44 0.12 13.73
N LYS A 24 -1.94 0.99 12.85
CA LYS A 24 -2.57 1.27 11.56
C LYS A 24 -1.52 1.01 10.48
N SER A 25 -1.78 -0.03 9.70
CA SER A 25 -1.17 -0.24 8.40
C SER A 25 -1.48 1.00 7.56
N ASP A 26 -0.43 1.73 7.20
CA ASP A 26 -0.52 2.84 6.24
C ASP A 26 -0.08 2.32 4.88
N MET A 27 -0.72 2.82 3.83
CA MET A 27 -0.31 2.53 2.46
C MET A 27 1.13 3.01 2.22
N LYS A 28 1.96 2.13 1.65
CA LYS A 28 3.35 2.42 1.27
C LYS A 28 3.49 2.48 -0.24
N ALA A 29 4.51 3.21 -0.72
CA ALA A 29 4.81 3.32 -2.15
C ALA A 29 4.95 1.95 -2.85
N ARG A 30 5.46 0.94 -2.13
CA ARG A 30 5.63 -0.43 -2.62
C ARG A 30 4.35 -1.02 -3.22
N MET A 31 3.18 -0.62 -2.73
CA MET A 31 1.91 -1.10 -3.25
C MET A 31 1.69 -0.75 -4.73
N PHE A 32 2.27 0.35 -5.20
CA PHE A 32 2.24 0.77 -6.60
C PHE A 32 3.44 0.23 -7.39
N GLU A 33 4.62 0.18 -6.75
CA GLU A 33 5.86 -0.26 -7.39
C GLU A 33 5.81 -1.74 -7.78
N LEU A 34 5.27 -2.62 -6.92
CA LEU A 34 5.19 -4.06 -7.20
C LEU A 34 4.37 -4.36 -8.47
N PRO A 35 3.12 -3.87 -8.61
CA PRO A 35 2.38 -3.99 -9.86
C PRO A 35 3.09 -3.32 -11.04
N ALA A 36 3.67 -2.12 -10.88
CA ALA A 36 4.35 -1.44 -11.98
C ALA A 36 5.52 -2.28 -12.55
N GLN A 37 6.22 -3.04 -11.69
CA GLN A 37 7.32 -3.93 -12.05
C GLN A 37 6.88 -5.33 -12.50
N GLY A 38 5.58 -5.62 -12.62
CA GLY A 38 5.09 -6.91 -13.12
C GLY A 38 4.66 -7.91 -12.05
N GLY A 39 4.64 -7.52 -10.77
CA GLY A 39 4.31 -8.40 -9.65
C GLY A 39 2.81 -8.57 -9.39
N PHE A 40 2.43 -9.70 -8.81
CA PHE A 40 1.08 -9.92 -8.26
C PHE A 40 1.02 -9.34 -6.84
N GLN A 41 0.21 -8.31 -6.64
CA GLN A 41 0.10 -7.61 -5.37
C GLN A 41 -0.93 -8.30 -4.45
N LEU A 42 -0.44 -8.80 -3.32
CA LEU A 42 -1.23 -9.25 -2.18
C LEU A 42 -0.80 -8.44 -0.95
N THR A 43 -1.73 -7.72 -0.32
CA THR A 43 -1.41 -6.81 0.79
C THR A 43 -2.46 -6.85 1.89
N GLU A 44 -2.12 -6.37 3.07
CA GLU A 44 -3.08 -6.13 4.13
C GLU A 44 -4.09 -5.05 3.66
N TYR A 45 -5.37 -5.26 3.94
CA TYR A 45 -6.44 -4.34 3.61
C TYR A 45 -6.35 -3.08 4.47
N VAL A 46 -6.36 -1.93 3.81
CA VAL A 46 -6.57 -0.62 4.43
C VAL A 46 -7.58 0.15 3.59
N PRO A 47 -8.52 0.92 4.19
CA PRO A 47 -9.61 1.56 3.44
C PRO A 47 -9.14 2.43 2.27
N SER A 48 -8.01 3.13 2.42
CA SER A 48 -7.45 4.02 1.38
C SER A 48 -7.00 3.28 0.11
N ILE A 49 -6.95 1.95 0.09
CA ILE A 49 -6.58 1.18 -1.10
C ILE A 49 -7.63 1.34 -2.20
N GLU A 50 -8.90 1.43 -1.83
CA GLU A 50 -10.03 1.47 -2.76
C GLU A 50 -10.03 2.74 -3.63
N ASP A 51 -9.35 3.79 -3.16
CA ASP A 51 -9.12 5.03 -3.92
C ASP A 51 -8.19 4.82 -5.13
N TYR A 52 -7.42 3.73 -5.15
CA TYR A 52 -6.40 3.46 -6.17
C TYR A 52 -6.66 2.18 -6.97
N PHE A 53 -7.13 1.11 -6.33
CA PHE A 53 -7.27 -0.20 -6.96
C PHE A 53 -8.60 -0.90 -6.64
N ASP A 54 -9.07 -1.71 -7.59
CA ASP A 54 -10.14 -2.69 -7.37
C ASP A 54 -9.58 -3.99 -6.74
N LEU A 55 -9.94 -4.23 -5.49
CA LEU A 55 -9.47 -5.34 -4.61
C LEU A 55 -9.71 -6.76 -5.15
N SER A 56 -10.53 -6.91 -6.18
CA SER A 56 -10.90 -8.21 -6.74
C SER A 56 -10.49 -8.38 -8.20
N LYS A 57 -10.13 -7.26 -8.86
CA LYS A 57 -9.82 -7.23 -10.29
C LYS A 57 -8.38 -6.84 -10.58
N GLU A 58 -7.74 -6.04 -9.72
CA GLU A 58 -6.44 -5.43 -9.99
C GLU A 58 -5.37 -5.86 -8.96
N ILE A 59 -5.76 -6.01 -7.69
CA ILE A 59 -4.91 -6.53 -6.62
C ILE A 59 -5.70 -7.54 -5.77
N ALA A 60 -5.06 -8.12 -4.76
CA ALA A 60 -5.74 -8.91 -3.72
C ALA A 60 -5.39 -8.35 -2.34
N CYS A 61 -6.32 -8.48 -1.38
CA CYS A 61 -6.13 -8.05 0.00
C CYS A 61 -6.51 -9.13 1.01
N TYR A 62 -5.94 -9.04 2.21
CA TYR A 62 -6.29 -9.85 3.38
C TYR A 62 -6.44 -8.96 4.62
N SER A 63 -7.20 -9.40 5.61
CA SER A 63 -7.45 -8.65 6.85
C SER A 63 -6.69 -9.23 8.05
N ASN A 64 -6.20 -10.47 7.94
CA ASN A 64 -5.42 -11.15 8.96
C ASN A 64 -4.50 -12.21 8.34
N ILE A 65 -3.63 -12.81 9.17
CA ILE A 65 -2.60 -13.76 8.73
C ILE A 65 -3.20 -15.08 8.22
N ASP A 66 -4.27 -15.58 8.86
CA ASP A 66 -4.92 -16.82 8.44
C ASP A 66 -5.56 -16.67 7.06
N GLU A 67 -6.26 -15.55 6.83
CA GLU A 67 -6.80 -15.18 5.53
C GLU A 67 -5.70 -15.01 4.48
N ALA A 68 -4.55 -14.41 4.85
CA ALA A 68 -3.41 -14.29 3.95
C ALA A 68 -2.92 -15.67 3.49
N GLU A 69 -2.81 -16.64 4.40
CA GLU A 69 -2.41 -18.01 4.08
C GLU A 69 -3.41 -18.67 3.11
N GLU A 70 -4.70 -18.56 3.38
CA GLU A 70 -5.76 -19.10 2.52
C GLU A 70 -5.72 -18.50 1.12
N ILE A 71 -5.58 -17.17 1.01
CA ILE A 71 -5.51 -16.46 -0.26
C ILE A 71 -4.25 -16.85 -1.05
N ILE A 72 -3.10 -16.99 -0.38
CA ILE A 72 -1.86 -17.48 -1.00
C ILE A 72 -2.08 -18.88 -1.59
N LYS A 73 -2.62 -19.81 -0.80
CA LYS A 73 -2.93 -21.18 -1.25
C LYS A 73 -3.91 -21.17 -2.42
N TYR A 74 -4.94 -20.32 -2.37
CA TYR A 74 -5.92 -20.17 -3.44
C TYR A 74 -5.28 -19.72 -4.75
N TYR A 75 -4.48 -18.66 -4.74
CA TYR A 75 -3.87 -18.11 -5.96
C TYR A 75 -2.71 -18.95 -6.49
N LEU A 76 -2.04 -19.76 -5.66
CA LEU A 76 -1.08 -20.78 -6.11
C LEU A 76 -1.78 -21.90 -6.90
N LYS A 77 -3.00 -22.29 -6.52
CA LYS A 77 -3.80 -23.29 -7.26
C LYS A 77 -4.51 -22.71 -8.48
N ASN A 78 -4.82 -21.41 -8.47
CA ASN A 78 -5.61 -20.72 -9.50
C ASN A 78 -4.77 -19.75 -10.35
N ASN A 79 -3.74 -20.27 -11.01
CA ASN A 79 -2.80 -19.46 -11.82
C ASN A 79 -3.49 -18.55 -12.84
N ARG A 80 -4.54 -19.02 -13.52
CA ARG A 80 -5.26 -18.20 -14.52
C ARG A 80 -5.91 -16.96 -13.90
N LYS A 81 -6.51 -17.11 -12.71
CA LYS A 81 -7.14 -16.00 -11.99
C LYS A 81 -6.09 -15.05 -11.43
N ARG A 82 -5.01 -15.59 -10.84
CA ARG A 82 -3.87 -14.81 -10.37
C ARG A 82 -3.27 -13.95 -11.49
N GLU A 83 -3.04 -14.55 -12.65
CA GLU A 83 -2.45 -13.88 -13.80
C GLU A 83 -3.38 -12.77 -14.33
N LYS A 84 -4.69 -13.03 -14.40
CA LYS A 84 -5.66 -12.02 -14.81
C LYS A 84 -5.62 -10.79 -13.90
N ILE A 85 -5.64 -10.99 -12.58
CA ILE A 85 -5.58 -9.89 -11.61
C ILE A 85 -4.24 -9.17 -11.72
N LYS A 86 -3.13 -9.92 -11.77
CA LYS A 86 -1.78 -9.36 -11.94
C LYS A 86 -1.70 -8.43 -13.15
N LEU A 87 -2.16 -8.88 -14.33
CA LEU A 87 -2.11 -8.09 -15.56
C LEU A 87 -2.95 -6.81 -15.47
N ASN A 88 -4.12 -6.89 -14.85
CA ASN A 88 -4.96 -5.71 -14.61
C ASN A 88 -4.28 -4.72 -13.66
N GLY A 89 -3.70 -5.20 -12.56
CA GLY A 89 -2.94 -4.36 -11.61
C GLY A 89 -1.71 -3.71 -12.25
N ILE A 90 -0.96 -4.46 -13.08
CA ILE A 90 0.16 -3.93 -13.85
C ILE A 90 -0.29 -2.78 -14.76
N LYS A 91 -1.39 -3.01 -15.51
CA LYS A 91 -1.96 -2.01 -16.41
C LYS A 91 -2.33 -0.74 -15.64
N LYS A 92 -3.14 -0.89 -14.58
CA LYS A 92 -3.59 0.21 -13.73
C LYS A 92 -2.42 1.01 -13.15
N ALA A 93 -1.40 0.34 -12.63
CA ALA A 93 -0.26 1.01 -12.02
C ALA A 93 0.59 1.79 -13.02
N ARG A 94 0.82 1.24 -14.23
CA ARG A 94 1.60 1.92 -15.27
C ARG A 94 0.86 3.09 -15.90
N GLU A 95 -0.47 3.02 -15.97
CA GLU A 95 -1.31 4.10 -16.52
C GLU A 95 -1.49 5.24 -15.52
N ASN A 96 -1.71 4.94 -14.22
CA ASN A 96 -2.23 5.91 -13.27
C ASN A 96 -1.34 6.18 -12.05
N HIS A 97 -0.34 5.32 -11.77
CA HIS A 97 0.38 5.34 -10.49
C HIS A 97 1.90 5.41 -10.64
N MET A 98 2.39 5.84 -11.81
CA MET A 98 3.80 6.17 -12.00
C MET A 98 4.10 7.50 -11.30
N TYR A 99 5.38 7.70 -10.92
CA TYR A 99 5.84 8.99 -10.40
C TYR A 99 5.53 10.16 -11.36
N LYS A 100 5.58 9.91 -12.67
CA LYS A 100 5.20 10.88 -13.69
C LYS A 100 3.78 11.41 -13.46
N ASN A 101 2.79 10.53 -13.27
CA ASN A 101 1.40 10.93 -13.04
C ASN A 101 1.30 11.83 -11.79
N ARG A 102 1.96 11.44 -10.70
CA ARG A 102 1.92 12.20 -9.43
C ARG A 102 2.53 13.59 -9.56
N ILE A 103 3.62 13.71 -10.32
CA ILE A 103 4.27 15.00 -10.57
C ILE A 103 3.37 15.87 -11.45
N GLU A 104 2.74 15.31 -12.47
CA GLU A 104 1.79 16.04 -13.33
C GLU A 104 0.60 16.57 -12.52
N ASP A 105 -0.03 15.72 -11.71
CA ASP A 105 -1.13 16.13 -10.81
C ASP A 105 -0.70 17.26 -9.88
N PHE A 106 0.47 17.13 -9.24
CA PHE A 106 1.02 18.13 -8.35
C PHE A 106 1.27 19.48 -9.04
N MET A 107 1.79 19.46 -10.28
CA MET A 107 2.03 20.69 -11.04
C MET A 107 0.73 21.38 -11.45
N ILE A 108 -0.31 20.62 -11.76
CA ILE A 108 -1.65 21.16 -12.03
C ILE A 108 -2.20 21.87 -10.78
N ASP A 109 -2.11 21.22 -9.62
CA ASP A 109 -2.57 21.78 -8.35
C ASP A 109 -1.78 23.04 -7.97
N LEU A 110 -0.46 23.04 -8.16
CA LEU A 110 0.38 24.22 -7.93
C LEU A 110 -0.04 25.40 -8.80
N ASN A 111 -0.31 25.18 -10.09
CA ASN A 111 -0.76 26.24 -10.99
C ASN A 111 -2.14 26.78 -10.58
N ARG A 112 -3.04 25.91 -10.11
CA ARG A 112 -4.35 26.34 -9.59
C ARG A 112 -4.19 27.26 -8.37
N ILE A 113 -3.37 26.83 -7.40
CA ILE A 113 -3.09 27.62 -6.20
C ILE A 113 -2.46 28.97 -6.56
N LYS A 114 -1.56 29.01 -7.55
CA LYS A 114 -0.96 30.28 -7.99
C LYS A 114 -2.03 31.23 -8.56
N ASN A 115 -2.91 30.73 -9.42
CA ASN A 115 -3.95 31.54 -10.06
C ASN A 115 -5.04 32.01 -9.09
N ASP A 116 -5.33 31.25 -8.03
CA ASP A 116 -6.32 31.63 -7.00
C ASP A 116 -5.79 32.75 -6.07
N ASN A 117 -4.49 33.05 -6.11
CA ASN A 117 -3.84 34.08 -5.30
C ASN A 117 -3.45 35.36 -6.07
N GLU A 118 -3.76 35.43 -7.37
CA GLU A 118 -3.62 36.62 -8.24
C GLU A 118 -5.00 37.27 -8.46
#